data_AF-A0A8T9VQQ1-F1
#
_entry.id   AF-A0A8T9VQQ1-F1
#
_cell.length_a   1.000
_cell.length_b   1.000
_cell.length_c   1.000
_cell.angle_alpha   90.00
_cell.angle_beta   90.00
_cell.angle_gamma   90.00
#
_symmetry.space_group_name_H-M   'P 1'
#
loop_
_entity.id
_entity.type
_entity.pdbx_description
1 polymer ?
#
loop_
_entity_poly.entity_id
_entity_poly.type
_entity_poly.pdbx_seq_one_letter_code
_entity_poly.pdbx_strand_id
1 'polypeptide(L)'
;MAAPVSAETKNIELQETDEEFPTGQVLPDNVLYGIERSVEAVEKSMAEGPDKAEIGLTIAEKRLGEINAMIDIEKTEFIENLSTDYQTELDEINNITQELTDQEREEIEINISNAMNKHINGLETANQTINNLMGELPEEAIPGLTNASQQIINALEKSNDTRQNSISHLEEVNPLKAAENRLNFSETRIDNITQLQQQNFETNVMDRADTYTYEMNRVMELINESKEQGINTTTLEERVANATLNHMETLDKVHEQVPVEAQEKIEKAMNASLTAHETALENLSPQAQQKINDHIQQNHPNIIDKIKDKV
;
A
#
# COMPACT_ATOMS: atom_id res chain seq x y z
N MET A 1 39.75 32.73 -3.15
CA MET A 1 38.56 32.93 -2.30
C MET A 1 37.37 32.45 -3.10
N ALA A 2 36.94 31.21 -2.84
CA ALA A 2 35.78 30.59 -3.48
C ALA A 2 34.68 30.51 -2.42
N ALA A 3 33.49 31.00 -2.75
CA ALA A 3 32.32 30.98 -1.89
C ALA A 3 31.83 29.53 -1.69
N PRO A 4 31.26 29.19 -0.53
CA PRO A 4 30.67 27.88 -0.32
C PRO A 4 29.36 27.77 -1.09
N VAL A 5 29.23 26.70 -1.87
CA VAL A 5 27.96 26.28 -2.47
C VAL A 5 27.11 25.72 -1.32
N SER A 6 26.06 26.44 -0.94
CA SER A 6 25.04 25.93 -0.04
C SER A 6 24.29 24.81 -0.74
N ALA A 7 24.34 23.61 -0.18
CA ALA A 7 23.40 22.56 -0.52
C ALA A 7 22.02 23.02 -0.01
N GLU A 8 21.17 23.50 -0.92
CA GLU A 8 19.74 23.57 -0.66
C GLU A 8 19.26 22.13 -0.40
N THR A 9 18.98 21.83 0.87
CA THR A 9 18.10 20.73 1.25
C THR A 9 16.76 21.01 0.59
N LYS A 10 16.51 20.29 -0.51
CA LYS A 10 15.19 20.19 -1.12
C LYS A 10 14.34 19.44 -0.09
N ASN A 11 13.63 20.19 0.75
CA ASN A 11 12.51 19.66 1.51
C ASN A 11 11.61 18.97 0.50
N ILE A 12 11.59 17.64 0.54
CA ILE A 12 10.58 16.86 -0.15
C ILE A 12 9.32 17.11 0.66
N GLU A 13 8.56 18.10 0.20
CA GLU A 13 7.15 18.25 0.54
C GLU A 13 6.52 16.90 0.14
N LEU A 14 6.24 16.06 1.13
CA LEU A 14 5.48 14.84 0.96
C LEU A 14 4.14 15.28 0.36
N GLN A 15 3.96 14.99 -0.92
CA GLN A 15 2.70 15.24 -1.60
C GLN A 15 1.64 14.41 -0.87
N GLU A 16 0.65 15.10 -0.28
CA GLU A 16 -0.67 14.52 -0.11
C GLU A 16 -1.13 14.10 -1.50
N THR A 17 -0.96 12.83 -1.85
CA THR A 17 -1.58 12.29 -3.06
C THR A 17 -2.96 11.82 -2.65
N ASP A 18 -3.94 12.73 -2.76
CA ASP A 18 -5.26 12.36 -3.26
C ASP A 18 -5.04 11.76 -4.67
N GLU A 19 -4.48 10.54 -4.74
CA GLU A 19 -4.27 9.84 -6.00
C GLU A 19 -5.64 9.31 -6.43
N GLU A 20 -6.39 10.18 -7.11
CA GLU A 20 -7.69 9.86 -7.69
C GLU A 20 -7.47 8.78 -8.76
N PHE A 21 -8.07 7.60 -8.56
CA PHE A 21 -8.05 6.55 -9.57
C PHE A 21 -8.70 7.05 -10.85
N PRO A 22 -8.10 6.80 -12.03
CA PRO A 22 -8.69 7.25 -13.27
C PRO A 22 -10.08 6.66 -13.42
N THR A 23 -11.05 7.46 -13.84
CA THR A 23 -12.36 6.94 -14.29
C THR A 23 -12.33 6.67 -15.79
N GLY A 24 -13.33 5.94 -16.28
CA GLY A 24 -13.68 6.00 -17.69
C GLY A 24 -14.06 7.41 -18.15
N GLN A 25 -14.17 7.60 -19.47
CA GLN A 25 -14.67 8.86 -20.04
C GLN A 25 -16.13 9.11 -19.69
N VAL A 26 -16.89 8.04 -19.44
CA VAL A 26 -18.28 8.10 -18.98
C VAL A 26 -18.50 7.12 -17.84
N LEU A 27 -19.37 7.48 -16.89
CA LEU A 27 -19.75 6.61 -15.77
C LEU A 27 -20.82 5.58 -16.17
N PRO A 28 -21.01 4.51 -15.38
CA PRO A 28 -21.98 3.44 -15.68
C PRO A 28 -23.44 3.88 -15.80
N ASP A 29 -23.81 5.06 -15.30
CA ASP A 29 -25.15 5.62 -15.44
C ASP A 29 -25.40 6.31 -16.80
N ASN A 30 -24.37 6.37 -17.65
CA ASN A 30 -24.44 6.93 -19.00
C ASN A 30 -24.68 5.84 -20.06
N VAL A 31 -25.58 6.10 -21.01
CA VAL A 31 -25.90 5.18 -22.12
C VAL A 31 -24.70 4.86 -23.02
N LEU A 32 -23.67 5.71 -23.06
CA LEU A 32 -22.46 5.50 -23.85
C LEU A 32 -21.43 4.60 -23.13
N TYR A 33 -21.65 4.25 -21.87
CA TYR A 33 -20.73 3.41 -21.09
C TYR A 33 -20.47 2.05 -21.74
N GLY A 34 -21.50 1.43 -22.33
CA GLY A 34 -21.33 0.18 -23.08
C GLY A 34 -20.39 0.29 -24.29
N ILE A 35 -20.24 1.48 -24.88
CA ILE A 35 -19.29 1.72 -25.98
C ILE A 35 -17.87 1.75 -25.44
N GLU A 36 -17.64 2.42 -24.31
CA GLU A 36 -16.32 2.44 -23.65
C GLU A 36 -15.89 1.02 -23.27
N ARG A 37 -16.75 0.24 -22.63
CA ARG A 37 -16.49 -1.17 -22.29
C ARG A 37 -16.17 -2.01 -23.53
N SER A 38 -16.80 -1.72 -24.68
CA SER A 38 -16.51 -2.41 -25.94
C SER A 38 -15.14 -2.06 -26.50
N VAL A 39 -14.68 -0.81 -26.35
CA VAL A 39 -13.34 -0.38 -26.78
C VAL A 39 -12.27 -1.05 -25.91
N GLU A 40 -12.46 -1.09 -24.60
CA GLU A 40 -11.56 -1.78 -23.66
C GLU A 40 -11.40 -3.27 -23.99
N ALA A 41 -12.52 -3.95 -24.26
CA ALA A 41 -12.50 -5.36 -24.65
C ALA A 41 -11.73 -5.60 -25.95
N VAL A 42 -11.86 -4.70 -26.93
CA VAL A 42 -11.10 -4.78 -28.20
C VAL A 42 -9.62 -4.57 -27.95
N GLU A 43 -9.24 -3.53 -27.20
CA GLU A 43 -7.85 -3.24 -26.84
C GLU A 43 -7.19 -4.43 -26.14
N LYS A 44 -7.83 -4.95 -25.09
CA LYS A 44 -7.35 -6.13 -24.34
C LYS A 44 -7.23 -7.39 -25.22
N SER A 45 -8.16 -7.57 -26.17
CA SER A 45 -8.13 -8.74 -27.07
C SER A 45 -6.98 -8.72 -28.09
N MET A 46 -6.41 -7.54 -28.35
CA MET A 46 -5.29 -7.36 -29.27
C MET A 46 -3.92 -7.49 -28.60
N ALA A 47 -3.89 -7.47 -27.26
CA ALA A 47 -2.67 -7.59 -26.47
C ALA A 47 -2.35 -9.03 -26.10
N GLU A 48 -1.07 -9.30 -25.82
CA GLU A 48 -0.54 -10.61 -25.42
C GLU A 48 0.46 -10.45 -24.27
N GLY A 49 0.71 -11.53 -23.53
CA GLY A 49 1.75 -11.57 -22.50
C GLY A 49 1.64 -10.46 -21.44
N PRO A 50 2.76 -9.82 -21.05
CA PRO A 50 2.77 -8.75 -20.05
C PRO A 50 1.86 -7.56 -20.40
N ASP A 51 1.83 -7.13 -21.66
CA ASP A 51 1.01 -6.00 -22.11
C ASP A 51 -0.48 -6.25 -21.84
N LYS A 52 -0.93 -7.50 -21.98
CA LYS A 52 -2.32 -7.87 -21.71
C LYS A 52 -2.65 -7.77 -20.21
N ALA A 53 -1.71 -8.15 -19.34
CA ALA A 53 -1.87 -7.99 -17.90
C ALA A 53 -1.89 -6.51 -17.50
N GLU A 54 -1.06 -5.67 -18.14
CA GLU A 54 -1.02 -4.21 -17.89
C GLU A 54 -2.31 -3.51 -18.34
N ILE A 55 -2.87 -3.90 -19.49
CA ILE A 55 -4.19 -3.43 -19.91
C ILE A 55 -5.28 -3.89 -18.93
N GLY A 56 -5.23 -5.14 -18.46
CA GLY A 56 -6.15 -5.63 -17.42
C GLY A 56 -6.07 -4.80 -16.14
N LEU A 57 -4.85 -4.43 -15.72
CA LEU A 57 -4.62 -3.59 -14.56
C LEU A 57 -5.22 -2.19 -14.74
N THR A 58 -5.02 -1.59 -15.91
CA THR A 58 -5.62 -0.29 -16.28
C THR A 58 -7.15 -0.35 -16.24
N ILE A 59 -7.76 -1.44 -16.70
CA ILE A 59 -9.22 -1.62 -16.64
C ILE A 59 -9.66 -1.78 -15.18
N ALA A 60 -8.94 -2.53 -14.35
CA ALA A 60 -9.23 -2.66 -12.92
C ALA A 60 -9.16 -1.29 -12.21
N GLU A 61 -8.15 -0.48 -12.48
CA GLU A 61 -8.04 0.90 -11.97
C GLU A 61 -9.25 1.76 -12.35
N LYS A 62 -9.73 1.66 -13.60
CA LYS A 62 -10.96 2.35 -14.04
C LYS A 62 -12.20 1.90 -13.26
N ARG A 63 -12.36 0.60 -13.03
CA ARG A 63 -13.49 0.09 -12.23
C ARG A 63 -13.42 0.62 -10.79
N LEU A 64 -12.23 0.72 -10.20
CA LEU A 64 -12.04 1.32 -8.88
C LEU A 64 -12.35 2.82 -8.85
N GLY A 65 -11.88 3.58 -9.85
CA GLY A 65 -12.24 5.00 -10.00
C GLY A 65 -13.74 5.21 -10.13
N GLU A 66 -14.42 4.38 -10.91
CA GLU A 66 -15.87 4.43 -11.05
C GLU A 66 -16.61 4.01 -9.78
N ILE A 67 -16.11 3.01 -9.04
CA ILE A 67 -16.64 2.65 -7.72
C ILE A 67 -16.67 3.88 -6.82
N ASN A 68 -15.55 4.60 -6.72
CA ASN A 68 -15.44 5.81 -5.91
C ASN A 68 -16.43 6.88 -6.38
N ALA A 69 -16.46 7.17 -7.69
CA ALA A 69 -17.36 8.16 -8.26
C ALA A 69 -18.85 7.82 -8.03
N MET A 70 -19.22 6.54 -8.08
CA MET A 70 -20.61 6.10 -7.85
C MET A 70 -20.99 6.14 -6.37
N ILE A 71 -20.04 5.90 -5.45
CA ILE A 71 -20.24 6.11 -4.01
C ILE A 71 -20.48 7.60 -3.72
N ASP A 72 -19.68 8.49 -4.32
CA ASP A 72 -19.76 9.94 -4.09
C ASP A 72 -21.11 10.55 -4.51
N ILE A 73 -21.77 9.96 -5.50
CA ILE A 73 -23.11 10.38 -5.95
C ILE A 73 -24.23 9.48 -5.41
N GLU A 74 -23.93 8.66 -4.39
CA GLU A 74 -24.86 7.78 -3.68
C GLU A 74 -25.59 6.74 -4.57
N LYS A 75 -25.00 6.38 -5.72
CA LYS A 75 -25.55 5.38 -6.65
C LYS A 75 -24.93 4.01 -6.42
N THR A 76 -25.20 3.44 -5.25
CA THR A 76 -24.56 2.20 -4.79
C THR A 76 -25.00 0.96 -5.57
N GLU A 77 -26.08 1.03 -6.35
CA GLU A 77 -26.58 -0.08 -7.17
C GLU A 77 -25.61 -0.52 -8.28
N PHE A 78 -24.60 0.29 -8.61
CA PHE A 78 -23.58 -0.04 -9.61
C PHE A 78 -22.37 -0.77 -9.02
N ILE A 79 -22.17 -0.72 -7.71
CA ILE A 79 -20.96 -1.21 -7.03
C ILE A 79 -20.81 -2.72 -7.20
N GLU A 80 -21.89 -3.50 -7.15
CA GLU A 80 -21.83 -4.95 -7.34
C GLU A 80 -21.22 -5.34 -8.69
N ASN A 81 -21.70 -4.73 -9.78
CA ASN A 81 -21.20 -5.05 -11.11
C ASN A 81 -19.78 -4.53 -11.31
N LEU A 82 -19.46 -3.32 -10.84
CA LEU A 82 -18.11 -2.77 -10.95
C LEU A 82 -17.09 -3.58 -10.14
N SER A 83 -17.44 -4.00 -8.93
CA SER A 83 -16.58 -4.86 -8.11
C SER A 83 -16.41 -6.25 -8.73
N THR A 84 -17.45 -6.79 -9.38
CA THR A 84 -17.33 -8.07 -10.11
C THR A 84 -16.41 -7.94 -11.32
N ASP A 85 -16.56 -6.87 -12.10
CA ASP A 85 -15.69 -6.57 -13.24
C ASP A 85 -14.24 -6.39 -12.78
N TYR A 86 -14.01 -5.61 -11.72
CA TYR A 86 -12.71 -5.43 -11.07
C TYR A 86 -12.06 -6.78 -10.68
N GLN A 87 -12.80 -7.63 -9.97
CA GLN A 87 -12.30 -8.94 -9.54
C GLN A 87 -12.00 -9.86 -10.72
N THR A 88 -12.81 -9.80 -11.77
CA THR A 88 -12.61 -10.57 -13.01
C THR A 88 -11.31 -10.15 -13.71
N GLU A 89 -11.00 -8.85 -13.76
CA GLU A 89 -9.73 -8.37 -14.29
C GLU A 89 -8.55 -8.92 -13.48
N LEU A 90 -8.64 -8.93 -12.15
CA LEU A 90 -7.59 -9.50 -11.29
C LEU A 90 -7.43 -11.02 -11.48
N ASP A 91 -8.52 -11.76 -11.67
CA ASP A 91 -8.47 -13.18 -12.02
C ASP A 91 -7.73 -13.42 -13.33
N GLU A 92 -8.06 -12.64 -14.37
CA GLU A 92 -7.40 -12.75 -15.66
C GLU A 92 -5.92 -12.37 -15.60
N ILE A 93 -5.56 -11.32 -14.85
CA ILE A 93 -4.16 -10.94 -14.61
C ILE A 93 -3.38 -12.10 -13.98
N ASN A 94 -3.92 -12.71 -12.92
CA ASN A 94 -3.26 -13.85 -12.26
C ASN A 94 -3.09 -15.05 -13.21
N ASN A 95 -4.05 -15.31 -14.08
CA ASN A 95 -3.94 -16.39 -15.07
C ASN A 95 -2.87 -16.07 -16.12
N ILE A 96 -2.83 -14.83 -16.62
CA ILE A 96 -1.82 -14.38 -17.60
C ILE A 96 -0.41 -14.51 -17.00
N THR A 97 -0.19 -14.02 -15.77
CA THR A 97 1.15 -14.03 -15.15
C THR A 97 1.69 -15.44 -14.92
N GLN A 98 0.82 -16.43 -14.70
CA GLN A 98 1.23 -17.84 -14.57
C GLN A 98 1.71 -18.46 -15.87
N GLU A 99 1.36 -17.89 -17.02
CA GLU A 99 1.77 -18.36 -18.35
C GLU A 99 3.06 -17.68 -18.85
N LEU A 100 3.54 -16.65 -18.15
CA LEU A 100 4.74 -15.89 -18.52
C LEU A 100 6.03 -16.64 -18.14
N THR A 101 7.12 -16.26 -18.82
CA THR A 101 8.47 -16.66 -18.37
C THR A 101 8.86 -15.91 -17.09
N ASP A 102 9.78 -16.45 -16.28
CA ASP A 102 10.23 -15.81 -15.03
C ASP A 102 10.68 -14.36 -15.23
N GLN A 103 11.36 -14.08 -16.36
CA GLN A 103 11.84 -12.73 -16.68
C GLN A 103 10.70 -11.76 -16.99
N GLU A 104 9.73 -12.17 -17.81
CA GLU A 104 8.54 -11.35 -18.12
C GLU A 104 7.67 -11.16 -16.89
N ARG A 105 7.56 -12.21 -16.08
CA ARG A 105 6.76 -12.27 -14.87
C ARG A 105 7.30 -11.34 -13.79
N GLU A 106 8.62 -11.29 -13.60
CA GLU A 106 9.26 -10.39 -12.62
C GLU A 106 8.89 -8.92 -12.86
N GLU A 107 9.01 -8.43 -14.11
CA GLU A 107 8.73 -7.03 -14.44
C GLU A 107 7.26 -6.66 -14.19
N ILE A 108 6.34 -7.48 -14.70
CA ILE A 108 4.91 -7.20 -14.55
C ILE A 108 4.40 -7.37 -13.12
N GLU A 109 4.96 -8.30 -12.33
CA GLU A 109 4.55 -8.51 -10.93
C GLU A 109 5.01 -7.37 -10.01
N ILE A 110 6.11 -6.68 -10.34
CA ILE A 110 6.47 -5.42 -9.66
C ILE A 110 5.35 -4.39 -9.90
N ASN A 111 4.88 -4.25 -11.13
CA ASN A 111 3.82 -3.30 -11.47
C ASN A 111 2.50 -3.69 -10.79
N ILE A 112 2.11 -4.97 -10.86
CA ILE A 112 0.89 -5.48 -10.22
C ILE A 112 0.93 -5.27 -8.71
N SER A 113 2.01 -5.67 -8.03
CA SER A 113 2.12 -5.51 -6.57
C SER A 113 2.10 -4.04 -6.13
N ASN A 114 2.75 -3.15 -6.88
CA ASN A 114 2.68 -1.70 -6.63
C ASN A 114 1.27 -1.15 -6.83
N ALA A 115 0.56 -1.56 -7.87
CA ALA A 115 -0.81 -1.14 -8.10
C ALA A 115 -1.77 -1.71 -7.04
N MET A 116 -1.60 -2.97 -6.62
CA MET A 116 -2.41 -3.54 -5.54
C MET A 116 -2.21 -2.80 -4.21
N ASN A 117 -1.00 -2.32 -3.91
CA ASN A 117 -0.77 -1.46 -2.73
C ASN A 117 -1.69 -0.24 -2.75
N LYS A 118 -1.84 0.39 -3.92
CA LYS A 118 -2.76 1.52 -4.12
C LYS A 118 -4.22 1.09 -4.05
N HIS A 119 -4.59 0.03 -4.77
CA HIS A 119 -5.98 -0.44 -4.84
C HIS A 119 -6.53 -0.83 -3.48
N ILE A 120 -5.73 -1.51 -2.65
CA ILE A 120 -6.10 -1.87 -1.28
C ILE A 120 -6.44 -0.60 -0.49
N ASN A 121 -5.62 0.45 -0.59
CA ASN A 121 -5.90 1.71 0.10
C ASN A 121 -7.17 2.41 -0.44
N GLY A 122 -7.34 2.43 -1.76
CA GLY A 122 -8.52 3.01 -2.41
C GLY A 122 -9.82 2.32 -2.00
N LEU A 123 -9.82 1.00 -2.00
CA LEU A 123 -10.97 0.18 -1.60
C LEU A 123 -11.26 0.28 -0.09
N GLU A 124 -10.23 0.39 0.77
CA GLU A 124 -10.44 0.66 2.21
C GLU A 124 -11.12 2.01 2.43
N THR A 125 -10.68 3.03 1.69
CA THR A 125 -11.28 4.38 1.71
C THR A 125 -12.74 4.32 1.23
N ALA A 126 -13.00 3.64 0.11
CA ALA A 126 -14.35 3.43 -0.42
C ALA A 126 -15.28 2.75 0.61
N ASN A 127 -14.78 1.70 1.28
CA ASN A 127 -15.55 1.01 2.32
C ASN A 127 -15.84 1.91 3.53
N GLN A 128 -14.87 2.75 3.92
CA GLN A 128 -15.08 3.74 4.98
C GLN A 128 -16.15 4.76 4.60
N THR A 129 -16.14 5.26 3.36
CA THR A 129 -17.18 6.18 2.86
C THR A 129 -18.56 5.53 2.89
N ILE A 130 -18.69 4.26 2.45
CA ILE A 130 -19.95 3.52 2.53
C ILE A 130 -20.42 3.39 3.98
N ASN A 131 -19.54 3.06 4.93
CA ASN A 131 -19.90 2.95 6.34
C ASN A 131 -20.38 4.27 6.93
N ASN A 132 -19.76 5.40 6.54
CA ASN A 132 -20.22 6.72 6.96
C ASN A 132 -21.64 7.00 6.41
N LEU A 133 -21.88 6.72 5.12
CA LEU A 133 -23.20 6.87 4.51
C LEU A 133 -24.28 6.02 5.22
N MET A 134 -23.94 4.82 5.70
CA MET A 134 -24.85 3.99 6.50
C MET A 134 -25.24 4.64 7.83
N GLY A 135 -24.41 5.51 8.39
CA GLY A 135 -24.70 6.27 9.60
C GLY A 135 -25.55 7.52 9.37
N GLU A 136 -25.59 8.02 8.13
CA GLU A 136 -26.21 9.31 7.77
C GLU A 136 -27.53 9.16 6.99
N LEU A 137 -27.66 8.11 6.19
CA LEU A 137 -28.80 7.91 5.29
C LEU A 137 -29.98 7.15 5.95
N PRO A 138 -31.21 7.27 5.40
CA PRO A 138 -32.39 6.58 5.91
C PRO A 138 -32.25 5.04 5.93
N GLU A 139 -33.01 4.37 6.81
CA GLU A 139 -32.99 2.91 6.96
C GLU A 139 -33.26 2.16 5.64
N GLU A 140 -34.02 2.75 4.72
CA GLU A 140 -34.32 2.16 3.40
C GLU A 140 -33.09 2.03 2.49
N ALA A 141 -32.06 2.87 2.68
CA ALA A 141 -30.81 2.81 1.90
C ALA A 141 -29.82 1.75 2.43
N ILE A 142 -29.97 1.36 3.69
CA ILE A 142 -29.03 0.48 4.41
C ILE A 142 -28.81 -0.87 3.72
N PRO A 143 -29.83 -1.57 3.16
CA PRO A 143 -29.59 -2.83 2.46
C PRO A 143 -28.70 -2.68 1.22
N GLY A 144 -28.84 -1.58 0.47
CA GLY A 144 -28.01 -1.29 -0.70
C GLY A 144 -26.56 -1.00 -0.33
N LEU A 145 -26.36 -0.17 0.69
CA LEU A 145 -25.03 0.15 1.24
C LEU A 145 -24.35 -1.07 1.86
N THR A 146 -25.10 -1.93 2.56
CA THR A 146 -24.58 -3.19 3.11
C THR A 146 -24.08 -4.11 1.99
N ASN A 147 -24.85 -4.24 0.90
CA ASN A 147 -24.42 -5.01 -0.26
C ASN A 147 -23.15 -4.40 -0.88
N ALA A 148 -23.14 -3.08 -1.12
CA ALA A 148 -21.97 -2.39 -1.68
C ALA A 148 -20.72 -2.59 -0.81
N SER A 149 -20.82 -2.43 0.51
CA SER A 149 -19.72 -2.69 1.45
C SER A 149 -19.19 -4.12 1.32
N GLN A 150 -20.06 -5.12 1.28
CA GLN A 150 -19.63 -6.51 1.10
C GLN A 150 -18.88 -6.73 -0.23
N GLN A 151 -19.31 -6.07 -1.31
CA GLN A 151 -18.65 -6.18 -2.61
C GLN A 151 -17.27 -5.50 -2.62
N ILE A 152 -17.11 -4.40 -1.88
CA ILE A 152 -15.80 -3.76 -1.68
C ILE A 152 -14.88 -4.65 -0.83
N ILE A 153 -15.41 -5.31 0.21
CA ILE A 153 -14.64 -6.27 1.02
C ILE A 153 -14.16 -7.44 0.17
N ASN A 154 -15.00 -8.01 -0.69
CA ASN A 154 -14.58 -9.08 -1.61
C ASN A 154 -13.47 -8.60 -2.57
N ALA A 155 -13.58 -7.37 -3.09
CA ALA A 155 -12.55 -6.77 -3.93
C ALA A 155 -11.24 -6.51 -3.16
N LEU A 156 -11.31 -6.14 -1.87
CA LEU A 156 -10.14 -6.00 -0.98
C LEU A 156 -9.43 -7.33 -0.78
N GLU A 157 -10.18 -8.39 -0.46
CA GLU A 157 -9.64 -9.74 -0.33
C GLU A 157 -8.94 -10.17 -1.62
N LYS A 158 -9.59 -9.96 -2.77
CA LYS A 158 -9.03 -10.29 -4.08
C LYS A 158 -7.73 -9.51 -4.40
N SER A 159 -7.69 -8.25 -4.01
CA SER A 159 -6.51 -7.38 -4.20
C SER A 159 -5.34 -7.84 -3.34
N ASN A 160 -5.61 -8.22 -2.08
CA ASN A 160 -4.61 -8.80 -1.19
C ASN A 160 -4.07 -10.14 -1.71
N ASP A 161 -4.95 -11.02 -2.19
CA ASP A 161 -4.54 -12.30 -2.78
C ASP A 161 -3.67 -12.10 -4.02
N THR A 162 -4.08 -11.21 -4.92
CA THR A 162 -3.32 -10.87 -6.12
C THR A 162 -1.97 -10.28 -5.78
N ARG A 163 -1.91 -9.36 -4.80
CA ARG A 163 -0.66 -8.81 -4.29
C ARG A 163 0.24 -9.90 -3.73
N GLN A 164 -0.29 -10.78 -2.89
CA GLN A 164 0.50 -11.84 -2.27
C GLN A 164 1.00 -12.84 -3.32
N ASN A 165 0.21 -13.17 -4.35
CA ASN A 165 0.65 -14.03 -5.45
C ASN A 165 1.82 -13.42 -6.21
N SER A 166 1.73 -12.13 -6.57
CA SER A 166 2.82 -11.41 -7.24
C SER A 166 4.06 -11.31 -6.37
N ILE A 167 3.92 -10.96 -5.08
CA ILE A 167 5.07 -10.81 -4.20
C ILE A 167 5.73 -12.17 -3.91
N SER A 168 4.96 -13.25 -3.71
CA SER A 168 5.53 -14.58 -3.40
C SER A 168 6.52 -15.04 -4.48
N HIS A 169 6.20 -14.81 -5.76
CA HIS A 169 7.14 -15.13 -6.84
C HIS A 169 8.32 -14.16 -6.88
N LEU A 170 8.10 -12.85 -6.67
CA LEU A 170 9.18 -11.88 -6.56
C LEU A 170 10.16 -12.21 -5.43
N GLU A 171 9.71 -12.74 -4.30
CA GLU A 171 10.60 -13.17 -3.21
C GLU A 171 11.56 -14.27 -3.64
N GLU A 172 11.10 -15.19 -4.50
CA GLU A 172 11.90 -16.30 -5.01
C GLU A 172 12.92 -15.85 -6.06
N VAL A 173 12.52 -14.98 -6.99
CA VAL A 173 13.34 -14.60 -8.16
C VAL A 173 14.13 -13.31 -7.96
N ASN A 174 13.62 -12.37 -7.16
CA ASN A 174 14.25 -11.08 -6.86
C ASN A 174 13.87 -10.58 -5.44
N PRO A 175 14.46 -11.17 -4.39
CA PRO A 175 14.12 -10.85 -3.00
C PRO A 175 14.36 -9.37 -2.64
N LEU A 176 15.31 -8.70 -3.30
CA LEU A 176 15.56 -7.27 -3.07
C LEU A 176 14.37 -6.42 -3.55
N LYS A 177 13.81 -6.72 -4.72
CA LYS A 177 12.63 -6.01 -5.24
C LYS A 177 11.38 -6.32 -4.43
N ALA A 178 11.22 -7.56 -3.97
CA ALA A 178 10.16 -7.90 -3.03
C ALA A 178 10.27 -7.10 -1.73
N ALA A 179 11.49 -6.97 -1.17
CA ALA A 179 11.73 -6.17 0.04
C ALA A 179 11.40 -4.67 -0.18
N GLU A 180 11.78 -4.10 -1.33
CA GLU A 180 11.43 -2.73 -1.69
C GLU A 180 9.91 -2.52 -1.77
N ASN A 181 9.19 -3.43 -2.43
CA ASN A 181 7.73 -3.34 -2.55
C ASN A 181 7.03 -3.45 -1.18
N ARG A 182 7.46 -4.39 -0.34
CA ARG A 182 6.93 -4.58 1.02
C ARG A 182 7.20 -3.37 1.92
N LEU A 183 8.39 -2.76 1.81
CA LEU A 183 8.69 -1.51 2.51
C LEU A 183 7.77 -0.37 2.06
N ASN A 184 7.52 -0.22 0.76
CA ASN A 184 6.57 0.78 0.26
C ASN A 184 5.17 0.56 0.84
N PHE A 185 4.72 -0.70 0.89
CA PHE A 185 3.40 -1.03 1.44
C PHE A 185 3.33 -0.74 2.95
N SER A 186 4.39 -1.06 3.71
CA SER A 186 4.44 -0.79 5.14
C SER A 186 4.44 0.72 5.45
N GLU A 187 5.13 1.53 4.63
CA GLU A 187 5.08 3.00 4.67
C GLU A 187 3.62 3.49 4.49
N THR A 188 2.89 3.01 3.47
CA THR A 188 1.46 3.34 3.30
C THR A 188 0.61 2.95 4.52
N ARG A 189 0.86 1.79 5.13
CA ARG A 189 0.11 1.35 6.33
C ARG A 189 0.32 2.30 7.51
N ILE A 190 1.54 2.82 7.70
CA ILE A 190 1.88 3.77 8.76
C ILE A 190 1.30 5.15 8.48
N ASP A 191 1.45 5.67 7.27
CA ASP A 191 0.95 7.00 6.93
C ASP A 191 -0.56 7.10 7.16
N ASN A 192 -1.28 6.04 6.82
CA ASN A 192 -2.73 5.99 6.93
C ASN A 192 -3.23 5.54 8.31
N ILE A 193 -2.34 5.18 9.25
CA ILE A 193 -2.74 4.75 10.60
C ILE A 193 -3.40 5.88 11.40
N THR A 194 -3.05 7.13 11.07
CA THR A 194 -3.58 8.34 11.74
C THR A 194 -4.77 8.98 11.02
N GLN A 195 -4.99 8.64 9.75
CA GLN A 195 -6.03 9.27 8.90
C GLN A 195 -7.44 8.73 9.17
N LEU A 196 -7.55 7.66 9.96
CA LEU A 196 -8.81 7.00 10.25
C LEU A 196 -9.63 7.82 11.26
N GLN A 197 -10.83 8.24 10.86
CA GLN A 197 -11.77 8.97 11.70
C GLN A 197 -12.52 8.05 12.68
N GLN A 198 -13.14 8.64 13.70
CA GLN A 198 -13.52 8.03 15.00
C GLN A 198 -14.35 6.73 14.97
N GLN A 199 -15.02 6.36 13.88
CA GLN A 199 -15.73 5.07 13.81
C GLN A 199 -14.75 3.92 13.52
N ASN A 200 -14.77 2.88 14.36
CA ASN A 200 -13.87 1.72 14.27
C ASN A 200 -12.37 2.06 14.25
N PHE A 201 -12.00 3.24 14.77
CA PHE A 201 -10.61 3.71 14.81
C PHE A 201 -9.68 2.67 15.43
N GLU A 202 -10.08 2.07 16.55
CA GLU A 202 -9.29 1.05 17.24
C GLU A 202 -9.00 -0.18 16.36
N THR A 203 -10.03 -0.78 15.78
CA THR A 203 -9.88 -1.96 14.90
C THR A 203 -9.02 -1.64 13.68
N ASN A 204 -9.25 -0.49 13.03
CA ASN A 204 -8.49 -0.11 11.85
C ASN A 204 -7.01 0.17 12.16
N VAL A 205 -6.72 0.73 13.34
CA VAL A 205 -5.35 0.93 13.82
C VAL A 205 -4.67 -0.40 14.13
N MET A 206 -5.37 -1.32 14.79
CA MET A 206 -4.85 -2.66 15.07
C MET A 206 -4.47 -3.42 13.80
N ASP A 207 -5.38 -3.46 12.81
CA ASP A 207 -5.17 -4.19 11.57
C ASP A 207 -3.98 -3.62 10.77
N ARG A 208 -3.85 -2.29 10.73
CA ARG A 208 -2.72 -1.61 10.10
C ARG A 208 -1.41 -1.86 10.84
N ALA A 209 -1.41 -1.83 12.18
CA ALA A 209 -0.22 -2.11 12.98
C ALA A 209 0.24 -3.57 12.83
N ASP A 210 -0.69 -4.53 12.78
CA ASP A 210 -0.38 -5.94 12.53
C ASP A 210 0.20 -6.14 11.13
N THR A 211 -0.41 -5.54 10.11
CA THR A 211 0.07 -5.63 8.72
C THR A 211 1.45 -5.00 8.59
N TYR A 212 1.65 -3.80 9.15
CA TYR A 212 2.97 -3.15 9.18
C TYR A 212 4.03 -4.03 9.82
N THR A 213 3.72 -4.62 10.99
CA THR A 213 4.65 -5.50 11.72
C THR A 213 5.05 -6.70 10.86
N TYR A 214 4.07 -7.35 10.22
CA TYR A 214 4.33 -8.47 9.32
C TYR A 214 5.23 -8.07 8.15
N GLU A 215 4.91 -6.98 7.47
CA GLU A 215 5.66 -6.51 6.31
C GLU A 215 7.10 -6.11 6.67
N MET A 216 7.31 -5.38 7.78
CA MET A 216 8.65 -4.99 8.21
C MET A 216 9.52 -6.19 8.58
N ASN A 217 8.96 -7.20 9.23
CA ASN A 217 9.70 -8.43 9.51
C ASN A 217 10.12 -9.12 8.21
N ARG A 218 9.20 -9.22 7.23
CA ARG A 218 9.51 -9.84 5.93
C ARG A 218 10.53 -9.02 5.13
N VAL A 219 10.49 -7.68 5.18
CA VAL A 219 11.52 -6.80 4.59
C VAL A 219 12.91 -7.17 5.10
N MET A 220 13.07 -7.34 6.42
CA MET A 220 14.37 -7.66 7.00
C MET A 220 14.84 -9.08 6.65
N GLU A 221 13.93 -10.06 6.60
CA GLU A 221 14.23 -11.41 6.11
C GLU A 221 14.75 -11.38 4.67
N LEU A 222 14.03 -10.68 3.77
CA LEU A 222 14.38 -10.59 2.35
C LEU A 222 15.69 -9.82 2.10
N ILE A 223 16.01 -8.81 2.92
CA ILE A 223 17.33 -8.16 2.90
C ILE A 223 18.43 -9.17 3.22
N ASN A 224 18.23 -10.01 4.25
CA ASN A 224 19.21 -11.04 4.61
C ASN A 224 19.34 -12.12 3.52
N GLU A 225 18.23 -12.60 2.98
CA GLU A 225 18.22 -13.54 1.84
C GLU A 225 18.95 -12.96 0.63
N SER A 226 18.70 -11.68 0.30
CA SER A 226 19.39 -10.96 -0.78
C SER A 226 20.91 -10.91 -0.54
N LYS A 227 21.35 -10.65 0.69
CA LYS A 227 22.77 -10.64 1.07
C LYS A 227 23.41 -12.01 0.93
N GLU A 228 22.73 -13.07 1.35
CA GLU A 228 23.21 -14.45 1.21
C GLU A 228 23.40 -14.84 -0.27
N GLN A 229 22.59 -14.27 -1.16
CA GLN A 229 22.71 -14.38 -2.61
C GLN A 229 23.78 -13.46 -3.22
N GLY A 230 24.46 -12.63 -2.42
CA GLY A 230 25.48 -11.69 -2.88
C GLY A 230 24.92 -10.45 -3.58
N ILE A 231 23.61 -10.18 -3.43
CA ILE A 231 22.96 -8.97 -3.94
C ILE A 231 23.33 -7.80 -3.04
N ASN A 232 23.62 -6.64 -3.64
CA ASN A 232 23.92 -5.42 -2.89
C ASN A 232 22.63 -4.81 -2.31
N THR A 233 22.52 -4.80 -0.97
CA THR A 233 21.38 -4.29 -0.22
C THR A 233 21.59 -2.90 0.38
N THR A 234 22.77 -2.29 0.22
CA THR A 234 23.17 -1.09 0.98
C THR A 234 22.16 0.05 0.84
N THR A 235 21.67 0.32 -0.37
CA THR A 235 20.69 1.40 -0.60
C THR A 235 19.37 1.15 0.14
N LEU A 236 18.89 -0.10 0.14
CA LEU A 236 17.65 -0.44 0.82
C LEU A 236 17.83 -0.39 2.35
N GLU A 237 18.97 -0.86 2.87
CA GLU A 237 19.29 -0.77 4.29
C GLU A 237 19.40 0.69 4.77
N GLU A 238 20.01 1.57 3.97
CA GLU A 238 20.00 3.02 4.25
C GLU A 238 18.58 3.58 4.29
N ARG A 239 17.71 3.14 3.37
CA ARG A 239 16.31 3.58 3.36
C ARG A 239 15.57 3.07 4.60
N VAL A 240 15.68 1.79 4.94
CA VAL A 240 15.04 1.19 6.13
C VAL A 240 15.49 1.91 7.40
N ALA A 241 16.79 2.13 7.57
CA ALA A 241 17.32 2.82 8.74
C ALA A 241 16.79 4.26 8.86
N ASN A 242 16.60 4.99 7.76
CA ASN A 242 16.04 6.34 7.82
C ASN A 242 14.51 6.34 7.99
N ALA A 243 13.77 5.54 7.22
CA ALA A 243 12.31 5.53 7.20
C ALA A 243 11.72 5.12 8.56
N THR A 244 12.32 4.12 9.20
CA THR A 244 11.87 3.61 10.51
C THR A 244 11.90 4.65 11.62
N LEU A 245 12.72 5.71 11.52
CA LEU A 245 12.70 6.84 12.46
C LEU A 245 11.36 7.57 12.43
N ASN A 246 10.89 7.92 11.23
CA ASN A 246 9.58 8.55 11.05
C ASN A 246 8.45 7.60 11.44
N HIS A 247 8.57 6.31 11.11
CA HIS A 247 7.55 5.33 11.49
C HIS A 247 7.41 5.23 13.01
N MET A 248 8.53 5.19 13.74
CA MET A 248 8.54 5.19 15.20
C MET A 248 7.86 6.43 15.77
N GLU A 249 8.08 7.61 15.21
CA GLU A 249 7.39 8.83 15.64
C GLU A 249 5.88 8.78 15.42
N THR A 250 5.44 8.27 14.26
CA THR A 250 4.02 8.13 13.97
C THR A 250 3.36 7.13 14.90
N LEU A 251 3.98 5.96 15.10
CA LEU A 251 3.50 4.94 16.03
C LEU A 251 3.44 5.47 17.46
N ASP A 252 4.44 6.22 17.89
CA ASP A 252 4.50 6.86 19.21
C ASP A 252 3.36 7.83 19.45
N LYS A 253 3.03 8.66 18.45
CA LYS A 253 1.88 9.57 18.51
C LYS A 253 0.56 8.81 18.59
N VAL A 254 0.42 7.70 17.86
CA VAL A 254 -0.84 6.92 17.80
C VAL A 254 -1.04 6.12 19.08
N HIS A 255 0.04 5.56 19.65
CA HIS A 255 0.03 4.83 20.93
C HIS A 255 -0.60 5.63 22.06
N GLU A 256 -0.34 6.94 22.10
CA GLU A 256 -0.87 7.86 23.12
C GLU A 256 -2.38 8.17 22.93
N GLN A 257 -2.96 7.82 21.78
CA GLN A 257 -4.34 8.17 21.40
C GLN A 257 -5.30 6.98 21.42
N VAL A 258 -4.78 5.76 21.40
CA VAL A 258 -5.60 4.53 21.35
C VAL A 258 -5.81 3.93 22.73
N PRO A 259 -6.88 3.13 22.92
CA PRO A 259 -7.06 2.31 24.13
C PRO A 259 -6.00 1.22 24.26
N VAL A 260 -5.89 0.67 25.47
CA VAL A 260 -4.85 -0.31 25.87
C VAL A 260 -4.78 -1.53 24.95
N GLU A 261 -5.91 -2.01 24.43
CA GLU A 261 -5.91 -3.17 23.54
C GLU A 261 -5.14 -2.89 22.24
N ALA A 262 -5.35 -1.71 21.63
CA ALA A 262 -4.63 -1.28 20.44
C ALA A 262 -3.19 -0.84 20.73
N GLN A 263 -2.89 -0.41 21.97
CA GLN A 263 -1.52 -0.09 22.37
C GLN A 263 -0.58 -1.29 22.20
N GLU A 264 -1.02 -2.51 22.56
CA GLU A 264 -0.19 -3.72 22.42
C GLU A 264 0.22 -3.98 20.96
N LYS A 265 -0.68 -3.73 20.01
CA LYS A 265 -0.42 -3.88 18.57
C LYS A 265 0.57 -2.84 18.06
N ILE A 266 0.43 -1.61 18.54
CA ILE A 266 1.34 -0.51 18.19
C ILE A 266 2.73 -0.75 18.79
N GLU A 267 2.83 -1.24 20.02
CA GLU A 267 4.11 -1.59 20.66
C GLU A 267 4.86 -2.67 19.87
N LYS A 268 4.15 -3.67 19.34
CA LYS A 268 4.75 -4.67 18.43
C LYS A 268 5.29 -4.02 17.15
N ALA A 269 4.53 -3.10 16.55
CA ALA A 269 4.97 -2.33 15.39
C ALA A 269 6.18 -1.44 15.70
N MET A 270 6.21 -0.80 16.88
CA MET A 270 7.36 -0.01 17.34
C MET A 270 8.60 -0.88 17.49
N ASN A 271 8.48 -2.05 18.12
CA ASN A 271 9.58 -2.98 18.30
C ASN A 271 10.12 -3.50 16.95
N ALA A 272 9.23 -3.82 16.00
CA ALA A 272 9.64 -4.19 14.64
C ALA A 272 10.41 -3.06 13.94
N SER A 273 9.94 -1.80 14.08
CA SER A 273 10.62 -0.63 13.54
C SER A 273 12.00 -0.42 14.16
N LEU A 274 12.11 -0.53 15.48
CA LEU A 274 13.37 -0.40 16.21
C LEU A 274 14.36 -1.49 15.80
N THR A 275 13.90 -2.75 15.77
CA THR A 275 14.74 -3.88 15.38
C THR A 275 15.23 -3.74 13.93
N ALA A 276 14.34 -3.35 13.01
CA ALA A 276 14.69 -3.10 11.62
C ALA A 276 15.68 -1.94 11.48
N HIS A 277 15.47 -0.84 12.22
CA HIS A 277 16.37 0.30 12.27
C HIS A 277 17.78 -0.10 12.70
N GLU A 278 17.90 -0.75 13.87
CA GLU A 278 19.18 -1.14 14.45
C GLU A 278 19.91 -2.14 13.54
N THR A 279 19.21 -3.17 13.06
CA THR A 279 19.79 -4.18 12.17
C THR A 279 20.26 -3.58 10.85
N ALA A 280 19.44 -2.74 10.21
CA ALA A 280 19.80 -2.08 8.96
C ALA A 280 21.01 -1.14 9.17
N LEU A 281 21.04 -0.39 10.28
CA LEU A 281 22.14 0.51 10.61
C LEU A 281 23.46 -0.25 10.86
N GLU A 282 23.44 -1.34 11.63
CA GLU A 282 24.61 -2.17 11.92
C GLU A 282 25.27 -2.75 10.66
N ASN A 283 24.45 -3.02 9.65
CA ASN A 283 24.88 -3.56 8.37
C ASN A 283 25.57 -2.54 7.44
N LEU A 284 25.46 -1.25 7.74
CA LEU A 284 26.02 -0.18 6.90
C LEU A 284 27.48 0.10 7.22
N SER A 285 28.16 0.79 6.30
CA SER A 285 29.53 1.26 6.54
C SER A 285 29.58 2.27 7.71
N PRO A 286 30.72 2.41 8.42
CA PRO A 286 30.84 3.38 9.51
C PRO A 286 30.53 4.83 9.09
N GLN A 287 30.78 5.18 7.83
CA GLN A 287 30.48 6.51 7.29
C GLN A 287 28.99 6.72 7.11
N ALA A 288 28.27 5.72 6.60
CA ALA A 288 26.82 5.75 6.48
C ALA A 288 26.14 5.73 7.86
N GLN A 289 26.63 4.91 8.78
CA GLN A 289 26.18 4.90 10.18
C GLN A 289 26.32 6.29 10.82
N GLN A 290 27.48 6.93 10.66
CA GLN A 290 27.70 8.27 11.20
C GLN A 290 26.70 9.28 10.62
N LYS A 291 26.47 9.26 9.30
CA LYS A 291 25.51 10.15 8.65
C LYS A 291 24.09 9.99 9.19
N ILE A 292 23.64 8.74 9.41
CA ILE A 292 22.32 8.45 9.97
C ILE A 292 22.27 8.87 11.44
N ASN A 293 23.30 8.60 12.23
CA ASN A 293 23.37 9.04 13.63
C ASN A 293 23.33 10.58 13.76
N ASP A 294 24.01 11.30 12.88
CA ASP A 294 23.94 12.77 12.81
C ASP A 294 22.52 13.24 12.47
N HIS A 295 21.83 12.54 11.56
CA HIS A 295 20.43 12.82 11.21
C HIS A 295 19.48 12.59 12.39
N ILE A 296 19.65 11.49 13.14
CA ILE A 296 18.88 11.20 14.37
C ILE A 296 19.07 12.32 15.39
N GLN A 297 20.31 12.72 15.66
CA GLN A 297 20.60 13.78 16.64
C GLN A 297 19.97 15.13 16.25
N GLN A 298 19.86 15.42 14.96
CA GLN A 298 19.32 16.67 14.47
C GLN A 298 17.78 16.70 14.42
N ASN A 299 17.16 15.62 13.97
CA ASN A 299 15.73 15.63 13.61
C ASN A 299 14.85 14.75 14.50
N HIS A 300 15.42 13.70 15.11
CA HIS A 300 14.69 12.72 15.90
C HIS A 300 15.32 12.52 17.30
N PRO A 301 15.58 13.60 18.07
CA PRO A 301 16.30 13.49 19.33
C PRO A 301 15.52 12.64 20.34
N ASN A 302 16.18 11.62 20.88
CA ASN A 302 15.65 10.66 21.87
C ASN A 302 14.54 9.72 21.36
N ILE A 303 14.24 9.66 20.04
CA ILE A 303 13.19 8.74 19.56
C ILE A 303 13.51 7.28 19.91
N ILE A 304 14.76 6.88 19.72
CA ILE A 304 15.22 5.51 20.00
C ILE A 304 15.05 5.16 21.49
N ASP A 305 15.47 6.06 22.38
CA ASP A 305 15.33 5.85 23.83
C ASP A 305 13.85 5.83 24.24
N LYS A 306 13.03 6.74 23.69
CA LYS A 306 11.58 6.79 23.97
C LYS A 306 10.90 5.49 23.58
N ILE A 307 11.24 4.92 22.42
CA ILE A 307 10.67 3.65 21.98
C ILE A 307 11.17 2.49 22.83
N LYS A 308 12.47 2.44 23.17
CA LYS A 308 13.03 1.39 24.05
C LYS A 308 12.40 1.34 25.43
N ASP A 309 11.93 2.48 25.95
CA ASP A 309 11.23 2.53 27.23
C ASP A 309 9.79 1.98 27.15
N LYS A 310 9.22 1.86 25.95
CA LYS A 310 7.84 1.40 25.71
C LYS A 310 7.73 -0.07 25.29
N VAL A 311 8.79 -0.67 24.74
CA VAL A 311 8.76 -2.03 24.16
C VAL A 311 9.63 -3.05 24.89
#